data_AF-A0A2T9Z8K6-F1
#
_entry.id   AF-A0A2T9Z8K6-F1
#
_cell.length_a   1.000
_cell.length_b   1.000
_cell.length_c   1.000
_cell.angle_alpha   90.00
_cell.angle_beta   90.00
_cell.angle_gamma   90.00
#
_symmetry.space_group_name_H-M   'P 1'
#
loop_
_entity.id
_entity.type
_entity.pdbx_description
1 polymer ?
#
loop_
_entity_poly.entity_id
_entity_poly.type
_entity_poly.pdbx_seq_one_letter_code
_entity_poly.pdbx_strand_id
1 'polypeptide(L)'
;TAFKQQRLRSWQPLLTPKTVLPTFFIIGILFVPIGAILYWQSSKLFEYSINYTRCAELGSEFTVVPSDLYEGSFPHKQKSDEAPFMKYNRAENTCSLKFTIPINVDGPIFMYYRLTKFYQNHRKYVSSYDTAQLKGTARSASDLNNGNCDPLATRTINGITKPIYPCGLIANSVFN
;
A
#
# COMPACT_ATOMS: atom_id res chain seq x y z
N THR A 1 2.76 35.29 -40.78
CA THR A 1 2.67 33.82 -40.93
C THR A 1 1.31 33.35 -40.48
N ALA A 2 0.81 32.21 -40.98
CA ALA A 2 -0.49 31.66 -40.58
C ALA A 2 -0.65 31.51 -39.06
N PHE A 3 0.47 31.33 -38.34
CA PHE A 3 0.55 31.36 -36.88
C PHE A 3 0.23 32.74 -36.27
N LYS A 4 0.88 33.83 -36.73
CA LYS A 4 0.62 35.20 -36.21
C LYS A 4 -0.79 35.73 -36.55
N GLN A 5 -1.44 35.17 -37.57
CA GLN A 5 -2.79 35.55 -38.01
C GLN A 5 -3.89 34.60 -37.51
N GLN A 6 -3.54 33.60 -36.69
CA GLN A 6 -4.48 32.58 -36.17
C GLN A 6 -5.30 31.87 -37.27
N ARG A 7 -4.69 31.62 -38.44
CA ARG A 7 -5.30 30.90 -39.58
C ARG A 7 -4.65 29.53 -39.82
N LEU A 8 -4.26 28.86 -38.73
CA LEU A 8 -3.77 27.49 -38.82
C LEU A 8 -4.92 26.56 -39.20
N ARG A 9 -4.61 25.46 -39.90
CA ARG A 9 -5.59 24.42 -40.20
C ARG A 9 -6.11 23.83 -38.89
N SER A 10 -7.31 24.21 -38.50
CA SER A 10 -8.00 23.69 -37.33
C SER A 10 -9.09 22.73 -37.77
N TRP A 11 -9.22 21.62 -37.05
CA TRP A 11 -10.42 20.79 -37.11
C TRP A 11 -11.34 21.19 -35.96
N GLN A 12 -12.59 21.52 -36.28
CA GLN A 12 -13.62 21.84 -35.30
C GLN A 12 -14.62 20.67 -35.26
N PRO A 13 -14.56 19.78 -34.25
CA PRO A 13 -15.49 18.68 -34.15
C PRO A 13 -16.89 19.20 -33.83
N LEU A 14 -17.81 19.08 -34.78
CA LEU A 14 -19.24 19.27 -34.56
C LEU A 14 -19.83 17.98 -34.01
N LEU A 15 -20.15 17.99 -32.71
CA LEU A 15 -20.77 16.88 -32.00
C LEU A 15 -22.23 16.74 -32.44
N THR A 16 -22.46 15.97 -33.49
CA THR A 16 -23.80 15.66 -33.99
C THR A 16 -24.18 14.24 -33.59
N PRO A 17 -25.47 13.90 -33.44
CA PRO A 17 -25.89 12.53 -33.12
C PRO A 17 -25.32 11.48 -34.09
N LYS A 18 -25.11 11.85 -35.35
CA LYS A 18 -24.54 10.99 -36.39
C LYS A 18 -23.06 10.64 -36.17
N THR A 19 -22.29 11.50 -35.50
CA THR A 19 -20.87 11.25 -35.18
C THR A 19 -20.70 10.67 -33.79
N VAL A 20 -21.46 11.17 -32.82
CA VAL A 20 -21.33 10.81 -31.40
C VAL A 20 -21.80 9.38 -31.11
N LEU A 21 -22.92 8.96 -31.69
CA LEU A 21 -23.52 7.66 -31.40
C LEU A 21 -22.63 6.49 -31.87
N PRO A 22 -22.07 6.47 -33.09
CA PRO A 22 -21.09 5.46 -33.50
C PRO A 22 -19.83 5.44 -32.63
N THR A 23 -19.31 6.61 -32.23
CA THR A 23 -18.13 6.69 -31.35
C THR A 23 -18.38 6.00 -30.01
N PHE A 24 -19.56 6.20 -29.39
CA PHE A 24 -19.91 5.50 -28.16
C PHE A 24 -19.99 3.98 -28.34
N PHE A 25 -20.57 3.50 -29.45
CA PHE A 25 -20.61 2.06 -29.72
C PHE A 25 -19.21 1.46 -29.90
N ILE A 26 -18.31 2.16 -30.59
CA ILE A 26 -16.91 1.72 -30.75
C ILE A 26 -16.21 1.62 -29.39
N ILE A 27 -16.36 2.64 -28.54
CA ILE A 27 -15.79 2.63 -27.18
C ILE A 27 -16.40 1.50 -26.35
N GLY A 28 -17.71 1.28 -26.43
CA GLY A 28 -18.40 0.20 -25.73
C GLY A 28 -17.91 -1.19 -26.16
N ILE A 29 -17.82 -1.44 -27.46
CA ILE A 29 -17.31 -2.71 -28.01
C ILE A 29 -15.87 -2.97 -27.58
N LEU A 30 -15.07 -1.92 -27.37
CA LEU A 30 -13.68 -2.05 -26.91
C LEU A 30 -13.60 -2.26 -25.39
N PHE A 31 -14.35 -1.52 -24.58
CA PHE A 31 -14.25 -1.57 -23.11
C PHE A 31 -15.03 -2.71 -22.45
N VAL A 32 -16.13 -3.18 -23.04
CA VAL A 32 -16.89 -4.32 -22.51
C VAL A 32 -16.05 -5.61 -22.43
N PRO A 33 -15.36 -6.07 -23.49
CA PRO A 33 -14.55 -7.28 -23.40
C PRO A 33 -13.35 -7.11 -22.47
N ILE A 34 -12.72 -5.93 -22.44
CA ILE A 34 -11.63 -5.64 -21.51
C ILE A 34 -12.13 -5.74 -20.06
N GLY A 35 -13.27 -5.11 -19.76
CA GLY A 35 -13.88 -5.17 -18.43
C GLY A 35 -14.25 -6.61 -18.02
N ALA A 36 -14.81 -7.39 -18.95
CA ALA A 36 -15.15 -8.80 -18.71
C ALA A 36 -13.90 -9.64 -18.39
N ILE A 37 -12.81 -9.46 -19.13
CA ILE A 37 -11.53 -10.16 -18.88
C ILE A 37 -10.95 -9.77 -17.52
N LEU A 38 -10.90 -8.46 -17.20
CA LEU A 38 -10.38 -7.98 -15.93
C LEU A 38 -11.20 -8.50 -14.74
N TYR A 39 -12.53 -8.49 -14.86
CA TYR A 39 -13.42 -9.03 -13.83
C TYR A 39 -13.19 -10.53 -13.63
N TRP A 40 -13.10 -11.31 -14.73
CA TRP A 40 -12.83 -12.74 -14.65
C TRP A 40 -11.51 -13.03 -13.97
N GLN A 41 -10.43 -12.32 -14.31
CA GLN A 41 -9.13 -12.48 -13.65
C GLN A 41 -9.18 -12.09 -12.18
N SER A 42 -9.84 -10.98 -11.83
CA SER A 42 -9.99 -10.54 -10.44
C SER A 42 -10.73 -11.56 -9.58
N SER A 43 -11.74 -12.25 -10.14
CA SER A 43 -12.51 -13.27 -9.41
C SER A 43 -11.73 -14.55 -9.07
N LYS A 44 -10.54 -14.72 -9.65
CA LYS A 44 -9.65 -15.87 -9.42
C LYS A 44 -8.53 -15.58 -8.42
N LEU A 45 -8.42 -14.35 -7.92
CA LEU A 45 -7.40 -14.03 -6.94
C LEU A 45 -7.82 -14.56 -5.57
N PHE A 46 -6.89 -15.25 -4.93
CA PHE A 46 -6.99 -15.65 -3.53
C PHE A 46 -6.41 -14.54 -2.66
N GLU A 47 -7.20 -14.03 -1.72
CA GLU A 47 -6.77 -13.06 -0.72
C GLU A 47 -7.36 -13.44 0.64
N TYR A 48 -6.54 -13.45 1.69
CA TYR A 48 -6.98 -13.70 3.05
C TYR A 48 -6.30 -12.71 4.00
N SER A 49 -7.10 -11.94 4.73
CA SER A 49 -6.65 -10.86 5.60
C SER A 49 -7.19 -11.07 7.01
N ILE A 50 -6.32 -10.96 8.01
CA ILE A 50 -6.69 -10.98 9.43
C ILE A 50 -6.13 -9.72 10.09
N ASN A 51 -6.98 -8.98 10.78
CA ASN A 51 -6.63 -7.82 11.59
C ASN A 51 -6.25 -8.26 13.01
N TYR A 52 -4.96 -8.17 13.31
CA TYR A 52 -4.38 -8.56 14.60
C TYR A 52 -4.08 -7.37 15.52
N THR A 53 -4.62 -6.17 15.25
CA THR A 53 -4.32 -4.94 16.02
C THR A 53 -4.55 -5.09 17.52
N ARG A 54 -5.63 -5.78 17.92
CA ARG A 54 -6.00 -5.99 19.33
C ARG A 54 -5.52 -7.32 19.92
N CYS A 55 -4.60 -8.01 19.25
CA CYS A 55 -4.14 -9.31 19.72
C CYS A 55 -3.51 -9.24 21.14
N ALA A 56 -2.81 -8.15 21.46
CA ALA A 56 -2.18 -7.94 22.76
C ALA A 56 -3.17 -7.84 23.94
N GLU A 57 -4.47 -7.64 23.68
CA GLU A 57 -5.53 -7.62 24.69
C GLU A 57 -5.97 -9.03 25.11
N LEU A 58 -5.54 -10.06 24.37
CA LEU A 58 -5.92 -11.46 24.58
C LEU A 58 -4.99 -12.19 25.55
N GLY A 59 -5.43 -13.38 25.97
CA GLY A 59 -4.65 -14.30 26.79
C GLY A 59 -3.87 -15.33 25.98
N SER A 60 -3.25 -16.27 26.70
CA SER A 60 -2.46 -17.36 26.13
C SER A 60 -3.28 -18.44 25.43
N GLU A 61 -4.60 -18.43 25.60
CA GLU A 61 -5.53 -19.39 24.99
C GLU A 61 -6.02 -18.90 23.63
N PHE A 62 -6.26 -19.84 22.72
CA PHE A 62 -6.81 -19.52 21.40
C PHE A 62 -8.27 -19.08 21.53
N THR A 63 -8.53 -17.86 21.03
CA THR A 63 -9.87 -17.28 20.96
C THR A 63 -10.28 -17.11 19.51
N VAL A 64 -11.57 -17.23 19.23
CA VAL A 64 -12.13 -17.02 17.89
C VAL A 64 -11.99 -15.54 17.52
N VAL A 65 -11.52 -15.26 16.31
CA VAL A 65 -11.45 -13.92 15.76
C VAL A 65 -12.86 -13.48 15.34
N PRO A 66 -13.35 -12.31 15.80
CA PRO A 66 -14.60 -11.71 15.35
C PRO A 66 -14.67 -11.53 13.82
N SER A 67 -15.88 -11.67 13.25
CA SER A 67 -16.11 -11.63 11.79
C SER A 67 -15.81 -10.29 11.12
N ASP A 68 -15.70 -9.20 11.87
CA ASP A 68 -15.28 -7.88 11.40
C ASP A 68 -13.76 -7.73 11.27
N LEU A 69 -12.99 -8.67 11.84
CA LEU A 69 -11.53 -8.62 11.89
C LEU A 69 -10.87 -9.60 10.92
N TYR A 70 -11.60 -10.32 10.09
CA TYR A 70 -11.02 -11.11 9.01
C TYR A 70 -11.87 -11.05 7.75
N GLU A 71 -11.21 -11.13 6.60
CA GLU A 71 -11.84 -11.15 5.28
C GLU A 71 -11.11 -12.16 4.40
N GLY A 72 -11.88 -12.96 3.66
CA GLY A 72 -11.34 -13.97 2.75
C GLY A 72 -12.05 -13.92 1.42
N SER A 73 -11.30 -13.68 0.34
CA SER A 73 -11.74 -13.83 -1.03
C SER A 73 -11.08 -15.08 -1.61
N PHE A 74 -11.90 -16.08 -1.95
CA PHE A 74 -11.44 -17.33 -2.55
C PHE A 74 -12.04 -17.50 -3.96
N PRO A 75 -11.26 -18.09 -4.88
CA PRO A 75 -11.77 -18.54 -6.17
C PRO A 75 -13.01 -19.44 -6.04
N HIS A 76 -13.89 -19.40 -7.03
CA HIS A 76 -15.01 -20.35 -7.19
C HIS A 76 -16.07 -20.35 -6.08
N LYS A 77 -16.28 -19.21 -5.40
CA LYS A 77 -17.29 -19.06 -4.31
C LYS A 77 -17.09 -20.04 -3.14
N GLN A 78 -15.89 -20.61 -2.99
CA GLN A 78 -15.58 -21.37 -1.80
C GLN A 78 -15.49 -20.40 -0.63
N LYS A 79 -16.15 -20.72 0.48
CA LYS A 79 -16.05 -19.95 1.71
C LYS A 79 -15.24 -20.77 2.71
N SER A 80 -14.33 -20.11 3.41
CA SER A 80 -13.90 -20.63 4.70
C SER A 80 -15.06 -20.38 5.66
N ASP A 81 -15.79 -21.44 6.01
CA ASP A 81 -16.84 -21.37 7.03
C ASP A 81 -16.24 -21.39 8.45
N GLU A 82 -14.94 -21.66 8.58
CA GLU A 82 -14.23 -21.69 9.84
C GLU A 82 -13.60 -20.32 10.14
N ALA A 83 -14.01 -19.72 11.26
CA ALA A 83 -13.41 -18.50 11.77
C ALA A 83 -11.96 -18.76 12.23
N PRO A 84 -11.02 -17.84 11.97
CA PRO A 84 -9.66 -17.99 12.45
C PRO A 84 -9.62 -17.82 13.97
N PHE A 85 -8.52 -18.26 14.57
CA PHE A 85 -8.24 -18.12 15.99
C PHE A 85 -6.97 -17.31 16.20
N MET A 86 -6.91 -16.57 17.31
CA MET A 86 -5.69 -15.88 17.73
C MET A 86 -5.47 -16.01 19.24
N LYS A 87 -4.20 -16.00 19.63
CA LYS A 87 -3.75 -15.95 21.02
C LYS A 87 -2.56 -15.01 21.17
N TYR A 88 -2.33 -14.54 22.38
CA TYR A 88 -1.20 -13.68 22.69
C TYR A 88 -0.38 -14.23 23.85
N ASN A 89 0.92 -14.42 23.58
CA ASN A 89 1.89 -14.80 24.59
C ASN A 89 2.58 -13.55 25.14
N ARG A 90 2.23 -13.14 26.37
CA ARG A 90 2.84 -11.97 27.03
C ARG A 90 4.33 -12.17 27.36
N ALA A 91 4.78 -13.40 27.60
CA ALA A 91 6.19 -13.67 27.91
C ALA A 91 7.10 -13.45 26.70
N GLU A 92 6.60 -13.77 25.50
CA GLU A 92 7.35 -13.67 24.24
C GLU A 92 6.97 -12.42 23.42
N ASN A 93 5.94 -11.67 23.84
CA ASN A 93 5.35 -10.58 23.08
C ASN A 93 4.90 -11.01 21.66
N THR A 94 4.35 -12.23 21.56
CA THR A 94 4.04 -12.87 20.27
C THR A 94 2.53 -13.08 20.11
N CYS A 95 1.99 -12.67 18.97
CA CYS A 95 0.64 -13.01 18.53
C CYS A 95 0.69 -14.24 17.62
N SER A 96 -0.01 -15.32 17.97
CA SER A 96 -0.12 -16.52 17.12
C SER A 96 -1.50 -16.57 16.47
N LEU A 97 -1.53 -16.67 15.14
CA LEU A 97 -2.75 -16.80 14.34
C LEU A 97 -2.89 -18.24 13.84
N LYS A 98 -4.09 -18.79 13.91
CA LYS A 98 -4.44 -20.11 13.36
C LYS A 98 -5.64 -19.95 12.45
N PHE A 99 -5.49 -20.35 11.19
CA PHE A 99 -6.54 -20.22 10.18
C PHE A 99 -6.45 -21.35 9.15
N THR A 100 -7.56 -21.65 8.51
CA THR A 100 -7.69 -22.73 7.52
C THR A 100 -7.91 -22.12 6.14
N ILE A 101 -7.15 -22.58 5.15
CA ILE A 101 -7.35 -22.24 3.74
C ILE A 101 -8.03 -23.45 3.08
N PRO A 102 -9.29 -23.33 2.60
CA PRO A 102 -10.08 -24.47 2.09
C PRO A 102 -9.67 -24.93 0.68
N ILE A 103 -8.80 -24.18 0.01
CA ILE A 103 -8.33 -24.47 -1.35
C ILE A 103 -6.85 -24.84 -1.37
N ASN A 104 -6.46 -25.59 -2.40
CA ASN A 104 -5.04 -25.66 -2.76
C ASN A 104 -4.64 -24.33 -3.43
N VAL A 105 -3.64 -23.66 -2.88
CA VAL A 105 -3.13 -22.40 -3.41
C VAL A 105 -1.90 -22.71 -4.25
N ASP A 106 -2.07 -22.63 -5.57
CA ASP A 106 -0.93 -22.71 -6.49
C ASP A 106 -0.07 -21.46 -6.30
N GLY A 107 1.24 -21.65 -6.11
CA GLY A 107 2.19 -20.56 -5.89
C GLY A 107 2.36 -19.64 -7.11
N PRO A 108 2.94 -18.44 -6.94
CA PRO A 108 3.61 -17.93 -5.74
C PRO A 108 2.68 -17.33 -4.68
N ILE A 109 2.99 -17.55 -3.40
CA ILE A 109 2.26 -17.00 -2.26
C ILE A 109 3.02 -15.78 -1.72
N PHE A 110 2.32 -14.68 -1.51
CA PHE A 110 2.85 -13.45 -0.93
C PHE A 110 2.18 -13.16 0.41
N MET A 111 2.97 -12.77 1.40
CA MET A 111 2.48 -12.34 2.71
C MET A 111 2.76 -10.84 2.85
N TYR A 112 1.71 -10.07 3.15
CA TYR A 112 1.79 -8.62 3.36
C TYR A 112 1.24 -8.26 4.74
N TYR A 113 1.79 -7.21 5.33
CA TYR A 113 1.16 -6.52 6.46
C TYR A 113 0.41 -5.29 5.94
N ARG A 114 -0.75 -5.01 6.54
CA ARG A 114 -1.59 -3.86 6.16
C ARG A 114 -1.69 -2.88 7.32
N LEU A 115 -1.20 -1.66 7.08
CA LEU A 115 -1.35 -0.54 8.02
C LEU A 115 -2.48 0.37 7.54
N THR A 116 -3.45 0.63 8.41
CA THR A 116 -4.50 1.63 8.15
C THR A 116 -4.25 2.87 9.01
N LYS A 117 -4.71 4.03 8.53
CA LYS A 117 -4.52 5.33 9.22
C LYS A 117 -3.04 5.70 9.45
N PHE A 118 -2.13 5.17 8.63
CA PHE A 118 -0.71 5.54 8.62
C PHE A 118 -0.40 6.36 7.37
N TYR A 119 -0.15 7.67 7.54
CA TYR A 119 -0.12 8.66 6.46
C TYR A 119 1.27 8.81 5.83
N GLN A 120 1.74 7.76 5.15
CA GLN A 120 3.03 7.78 4.46
C GLN A 120 3.10 8.82 3.32
N ASN A 121 1.95 9.25 2.80
CA ASN A 121 1.84 10.23 1.71
C ASN A 121 1.95 11.69 2.18
N HIS A 122 2.11 11.95 3.48
CA HIS A 122 2.25 13.31 3.96
C HIS A 122 3.51 13.97 3.38
N ARG A 123 3.39 15.19 2.83
CA ARG A 123 4.47 15.85 2.05
C ARG A 123 5.83 15.82 2.76
N LYS A 124 5.85 16.17 4.04
CA LYS A 124 7.09 16.15 4.85
C LYS A 124 7.60 14.74 5.12
N TYR A 125 6.72 13.75 5.26
CA TYR A 125 7.12 12.36 5.51
C TYR A 125 7.82 11.78 4.28
N VAL A 126 7.23 11.94 3.09
CA VAL A 126 7.78 11.45 1.82
C VAL A 126 9.16 12.03 1.53
N SER A 127 9.41 13.30 1.85
CA SER A 127 10.71 13.91 1.64
C SER A 127 11.74 13.55 2.71
N SER A 128 11.33 12.99 3.86
CA SER A 128 12.19 12.88 5.04
C SER A 128 13.13 11.67 5.02
N TYR A 129 14.16 11.78 4.18
CA TYR A 129 15.30 10.88 4.07
C TYR A 129 16.46 11.59 3.36
N ASP A 130 17.68 11.07 3.50
CA ASP A 130 18.85 11.57 2.77
C ASP A 130 19.35 10.54 1.75
N THR A 131 19.33 10.93 0.46
CA THR A 131 19.72 10.03 -0.63
C THR A 131 21.19 9.64 -0.61
N ALA A 132 22.09 10.53 -0.20
CA ALA A 132 23.52 10.26 -0.18
C ALA A 132 23.87 9.27 0.95
N GLN A 133 23.22 9.42 2.10
CA GLN A 133 23.33 8.51 3.23
C GLN A 133 22.82 7.11 2.86
N LEU A 134 21.66 6.99 2.20
CA LEU A 134 21.14 5.69 1.74
C LEU A 134 22.00 5.02 0.67
N LYS A 135 22.79 5.80 -0.08
CA LYS A 135 23.81 5.30 -1.01
C LYS A 135 25.11 4.86 -0.31
N GLY A 136 25.22 5.02 1.00
CA GLY A 136 26.40 4.66 1.80
C GLY A 136 27.44 5.77 1.93
N THR A 137 27.13 7.01 1.53
CA THR A 137 28.05 8.15 1.75
C THR A 137 28.02 8.57 3.21
N ALA A 138 29.18 8.70 3.84
CA ALA A 138 29.27 9.23 5.20
C ALA A 138 28.87 10.71 5.22
N ARG A 139 27.73 11.03 5.86
CA ARG A 139 27.25 12.41 6.05
C ARG A 139 27.55 12.87 7.48
N SER A 140 28.15 14.04 7.62
CA SER A 140 28.41 14.67 8.93
C SER A 140 27.14 15.26 9.55
N ALA A 141 27.20 15.73 10.80
CA ALA A 141 26.07 16.42 11.41
C ALA A 141 25.68 17.70 10.67
N SER A 142 26.67 18.49 10.20
CA SER A 142 26.43 19.71 9.41
C SER A 142 25.83 19.44 8.04
N ASP A 143 26.16 18.29 7.44
CA ASP A 143 25.64 17.85 6.15
C ASP A 143 24.14 17.54 6.16
N LEU A 144 23.63 17.09 7.31
CA LEU A 144 22.24 16.70 7.49
C LEU A 144 21.40 17.81 8.14
N ASN A 145 22.06 18.78 8.80
CA ASN A 145 21.40 19.89 9.45
C ASN A 145 20.75 20.83 8.42
N ASN A 146 19.47 21.19 8.60
CA ASN A 146 18.62 21.89 7.62
C ASN A 146 18.34 21.11 6.32
N GLY A 147 18.58 19.80 6.30
CA GLY A 147 18.25 18.92 5.19
C GLY A 147 16.79 18.43 5.24
N ASN A 148 16.45 17.49 4.36
CA ASN A 148 15.10 16.92 4.34
C ASN A 148 14.80 15.99 5.54
N CYS A 149 15.84 15.55 6.26
CA CYS A 149 15.71 14.62 7.39
C CYS A 149 15.13 15.26 8.66
N ASP A 150 14.83 16.56 8.70
CA ASP A 150 14.25 17.21 9.88
C ASP A 150 12.89 16.60 10.26
N PRO A 151 12.62 16.39 11.56
CA PRO A 151 13.46 16.75 12.72
C PRO A 151 14.51 15.67 13.12
N LEU A 152 14.58 14.54 12.41
CA LEU A 152 15.40 13.39 12.75
C LEU A 152 16.72 13.35 11.96
N ALA A 153 17.37 14.51 11.83
CA ALA A 153 18.65 14.64 11.14
C ALA A 153 19.85 14.39 12.06
N THR A 154 19.82 14.96 13.28
CA THR A 154 20.93 14.92 14.23
C THR A 154 20.45 14.70 15.67
N ARG A 155 21.34 14.23 16.53
CA ARG A 155 21.10 14.08 17.97
C ARG A 155 22.33 14.48 18.77
N THR A 156 22.14 15.29 19.81
CA THR A 156 23.20 15.67 20.74
C THR A 156 23.31 14.64 21.86
N ILE A 157 24.49 14.05 22.03
CA ILE A 157 24.79 13.08 23.09
C ILE A 157 26.08 13.55 23.78
N ASN A 158 26.04 13.76 25.10
CA ASN A 158 27.18 14.23 25.91
C ASN A 158 27.82 15.52 25.37
N GLY A 159 27.00 16.49 24.92
CA GLY A 159 27.46 17.76 24.35
C GLY A 159 27.99 17.67 22.91
N ILE A 160 28.03 16.48 22.30
CA ILE A 160 28.51 16.27 20.93
C ILE A 160 27.31 16.04 20.01
N THR A 161 27.17 16.85 18.97
CA THR A 161 26.12 16.69 17.94
C THR A 161 26.54 15.61 16.95
N LYS A 162 25.76 14.53 16.86
CA LYS A 162 26.01 13.40 15.96
C LYS A 162 24.91 13.29 14.89
N PRO A 163 25.24 12.90 13.65
CA PRO A 163 24.24 12.57 12.64
C PRO A 163 23.48 11.29 13.02
N ILE A 164 22.17 11.25 12.74
CA ILE A 164 21.36 10.03 12.89
C ILE A 164 21.53 9.17 11.63
N TYR A 165 21.72 7.86 11.80
CA TYR A 165 21.83 6.90 10.69
C TYR A 165 20.92 5.69 10.93
N PRO A 166 20.02 5.36 9.97
CA PRO A 166 19.51 6.21 8.89
C PRO A 166 18.69 7.41 9.44
N CYS A 167 18.79 8.58 8.80
CA CYS A 167 18.04 9.78 9.20
C CYS A 167 16.63 9.85 8.58
N GLY A 168 15.78 10.67 9.21
CA GLY A 168 14.46 11.02 8.67
C GLY A 168 13.30 10.17 9.18
N LEU A 169 12.08 10.65 8.91
CA LEU A 169 10.84 10.08 9.42
C LEU A 169 10.57 8.67 8.87
N ILE A 170 10.86 8.43 7.60
CA ILE A 170 10.59 7.14 6.94
C ILE A 170 11.34 6.01 7.63
N ALA A 171 12.64 6.21 7.86
CA ALA A 171 13.50 5.20 8.46
C ALA A 171 13.22 5.01 9.96
N ASN A 172 12.80 6.07 10.65
CA ASN A 172 12.46 6.00 12.06
C ASN A 172 11.14 5.26 12.34
N SER A 173 10.20 5.27 11.40
CA SER A 173 8.90 4.58 11.54
C SER A 173 8.78 3.35 10.65
N VAL A 174 9.87 2.60 10.49
CA VAL A 174 9.82 1.25 9.89
C VAL A 174 8.97 0.35 10.78
N PHE A 175 8.14 -0.49 10.15
CA PHE A 175 7.27 -1.43 10.85
C PHE A 175 8.09 -2.50 11.58
N ASN A 176 7.75 -2.76 12.85
CA ASN A 176 8.37 -3.72 13.77
C ASN A 176 7.26 -4.41 14.58
#